data_AF-A0A950QW95-F1
#
_entry.id   AF-A0A950QW95-F1
#
_cell.length_a   1.000
_cell.length_b   1.000
_cell.length_c   1.000
_cell.angle_alpha   90.00
_cell.angle_beta   90.00
_cell.angle_gamma   90.00
#
_symmetry.space_group_name_H-M   'P 1'
#
loop_
_entity.id
_entity.type
_entity.pdbx_description
1 polymer ?
#
loop_
_entity_poly.entity_id
_entity_poly.type
_entity_poly.pdbx_seq_one_letter_code
_entity_poly.pdbx_strand_id
1 'polypeptide(L)'
;MTLFTFLSVWLPPVAWCGLIFYLSSIPGLNSGLRYDFILRKMAHITEYAVLTGLLWRALRRTWNALTPAGVGALSGLLALAYAASDEFHQMFVPRRGPSIHDVVIDSVGIIAAIWILRRQRPRGEKLVFRAKNLLVFLAVVAVASGCGPEAAIKSARRSEAKGKPYDAWQKYQEFAARYPKHAAAPEALFRAGWLAETSLGDCAVAKTFYQRVEHDYASSDPWAAMASFNADNCPDFFPLVPGNAWVEGDSESGGKNARIESTCRASTGTAKVPFSSGVIVRDYFGGSSKFKTTETFYAKEGASVWEHSDGSAPRLVIKGPVETGTTWMSDVGGRRFRFEIVSSSATI
;
A
#
# COMPACT_ATOMS: atom_id res chain seq x y z
N MET A 1 20.43 -9.77 -45.66
CA MET A 1 19.86 -10.71 -44.66
C MET A 1 18.48 -11.13 -45.15
N THR A 2 18.09 -12.40 -45.05
CA THR A 2 16.73 -12.83 -45.47
C THR A 2 15.69 -12.38 -44.45
N LEU A 3 14.43 -12.22 -44.88
CA LEU A 3 13.32 -11.89 -43.98
C LEU A 3 13.18 -12.91 -42.85
N PHE A 4 13.32 -14.20 -43.17
CA PHE A 4 13.27 -15.28 -42.19
C PHE A 4 14.38 -15.15 -41.13
N THR A 5 15.62 -14.86 -41.55
CA THR A 5 16.73 -14.63 -40.62
C THR A 5 16.49 -13.39 -39.76
N PHE A 6 15.97 -12.30 -40.33
CA PHE A 6 15.60 -11.10 -39.57
C PHE A 6 14.57 -11.42 -38.48
N LEU A 7 13.46 -12.07 -38.86
CA LEU A 7 12.38 -12.43 -37.95
C LEU A 7 12.87 -13.37 -36.83
N SER A 8 13.65 -14.40 -37.17
CA SER A 8 14.20 -15.34 -36.16
C SER A 8 15.09 -14.67 -35.11
N VAL A 9 15.68 -13.52 -35.47
CA VAL A 9 16.60 -12.79 -34.61
C VAL A 9 15.85 -11.78 -33.73
N TRP A 10 14.81 -11.14 -34.25
CA TRP A 10 14.02 -10.12 -33.53
C TRP A 10 12.80 -10.67 -32.79
N LEU A 11 12.32 -11.87 -33.13
CA LEU A 11 11.20 -12.49 -32.41
C LEU A 11 11.50 -12.71 -30.91
N PRO A 12 12.68 -13.20 -30.48
CA PRO A 12 12.95 -13.38 -29.06
C PRO A 12 12.89 -12.11 -28.18
N PRO A 13 13.54 -10.97 -28.53
CA PRO A 13 13.39 -9.75 -27.72
C PRO A 13 11.94 -9.24 -27.71
N VAL A 14 11.21 -9.35 -28.81
CA VAL A 14 9.79 -8.96 -28.87
C VAL A 14 8.92 -9.85 -27.97
N ALA A 15 9.13 -11.16 -28.00
CA ALA A 15 8.44 -12.10 -27.12
C ALA A 15 8.76 -11.83 -25.65
N TRP A 16 10.01 -11.48 -25.34
CA TRP A 16 10.43 -11.14 -23.99
C TRP A 16 9.80 -9.82 -23.49
N CYS A 17 9.73 -8.79 -24.34
CA CYS A 17 8.94 -7.60 -24.06
C CYS A 17 7.47 -7.95 -23.78
N GLY A 18 6.85 -8.80 -24.61
CA GLY A 18 5.49 -9.29 -24.37
C GLY A 18 5.31 -9.97 -23.00
N LEU A 19 6.30 -10.77 -22.58
CA LEU A 19 6.30 -11.39 -21.25
C LEU A 19 6.40 -10.35 -20.12
N ILE A 20 7.35 -9.41 -20.19
CA ILE A 20 7.51 -8.34 -19.20
C ILE A 20 6.21 -7.55 -19.08
N PHE A 21 5.64 -7.12 -20.22
CA PHE A 21 4.38 -6.38 -20.26
C PHE A 21 3.22 -7.17 -19.62
N TYR A 22 3.12 -8.46 -19.93
CA TYR A 22 2.10 -9.33 -19.33
C TYR A 22 2.26 -9.42 -17.80
N LEU A 23 3.47 -9.67 -17.30
CA LEU A 23 3.75 -9.73 -15.85
C LEU A 23 3.52 -8.37 -15.17
N SER A 24 3.81 -7.28 -15.88
CA SER A 24 3.58 -5.91 -15.45
C SER A 24 2.08 -5.56 -15.33
N SER A 25 1.25 -6.19 -16.16
CA SER A 25 -0.21 -6.02 -16.18
C SER A 25 -0.95 -6.68 -15.03
N ILE A 26 -0.29 -7.53 -14.22
CA ILE A 26 -0.94 -8.28 -13.13
C ILE A 26 -1.03 -7.42 -11.85
N PRO A 27 -2.23 -7.05 -11.36
CA PRO A 27 -2.39 -6.29 -10.11
C PRO A 27 -1.83 -7.04 -8.90
N GLY A 28 -1.07 -6.35 -8.04
CA GLY A 28 -0.68 -6.89 -6.73
C GLY A 28 0.13 -8.19 -6.74
N LEU A 29 0.96 -8.42 -7.77
CA LEU A 29 1.78 -9.62 -7.88
C LEU A 29 2.73 -9.76 -6.67
N ASN A 30 2.47 -10.77 -5.84
CA ASN A 30 3.21 -11.11 -4.63
C ASN A 30 3.41 -12.63 -4.58
N SER A 31 4.63 -13.08 -4.26
CA SER A 31 4.99 -14.48 -4.09
C SER A 31 4.46 -15.12 -2.80
N GLY A 32 3.93 -14.32 -1.85
CA GLY A 32 3.51 -14.75 -0.52
C GLY A 32 4.67 -15.14 0.40
N LEU A 33 5.92 -14.98 -0.07
CA LEU A 33 7.12 -15.34 0.68
C LEU A 33 7.64 -14.16 1.48
N ARG A 34 8.29 -14.44 2.62
CA ARG A 34 8.97 -13.43 3.46
C ARG A 34 9.98 -12.57 2.69
N TYR A 35 10.53 -13.08 1.59
CA TYR A 35 11.55 -12.43 0.78
C TYR A 35 11.01 -11.88 -0.55
N ASP A 36 9.69 -11.73 -0.69
CA ASP A 36 9.04 -11.25 -1.91
C ASP A 36 9.70 -9.99 -2.50
N PHE A 37 9.99 -9.01 -1.64
CA PHE A 37 10.68 -7.79 -2.04
C PHE A 37 12.00 -8.05 -2.76
N ILE A 38 12.86 -8.91 -2.19
CA ILE A 38 14.17 -9.24 -2.77
C ILE A 38 13.97 -9.98 -4.09
N LEU A 39 13.03 -10.94 -4.11
CA LEU A 39 12.72 -11.72 -5.31
C LEU A 39 12.25 -10.82 -6.45
N ARG A 40 11.35 -9.86 -6.18
CA ARG A 40 10.88 -8.88 -7.16
C ARG A 40 12.01 -8.02 -7.71
N LYS A 41 12.88 -7.46 -6.86
CA LYS A 41 14.02 -6.66 -7.36
C LYS A 41 15.00 -7.49 -8.17
N MET A 42 15.22 -8.76 -7.80
CA MET A 42 16.05 -9.69 -8.58
C MET A 42 15.40 -10.07 -9.91
N ALA A 43 14.07 -10.19 -9.96
CA ALA A 43 13.31 -10.42 -11.19
C ALA A 43 13.52 -9.25 -12.17
N HIS A 44 13.32 -8.01 -11.72
CA HIS A 44 13.58 -6.79 -12.50
C HIS A 44 15.01 -6.76 -13.09
N ILE A 45 16.04 -6.96 -12.26
CA ILE A 45 17.44 -7.04 -12.72
C ILE A 45 17.59 -8.12 -13.80
N THR A 46 16.99 -9.29 -13.61
CA THR A 46 17.11 -10.42 -14.53
C THR A 46 16.37 -10.18 -15.84
N GLU A 47 15.15 -9.66 -15.78
CA GLU A 47 14.29 -9.35 -16.93
C GLU A 47 14.99 -8.40 -17.89
N TYR A 48 15.53 -7.29 -17.37
CA TYR A 48 16.20 -6.29 -18.20
C TYR A 48 17.62 -6.69 -18.59
N ALA A 49 18.31 -7.53 -17.81
CA ALA A 49 19.56 -8.15 -18.25
C ALA A 49 19.35 -9.09 -19.45
N VAL A 50 18.33 -9.95 -19.41
CA VAL A 50 17.97 -10.86 -20.50
C VAL A 50 17.53 -10.06 -21.73
N LEU A 51 16.66 -9.06 -21.56
CA LEU A 51 16.22 -8.18 -22.65
C LEU A 51 17.42 -7.54 -23.35
N THR A 52 18.36 -6.98 -22.57
CA THR A 52 19.57 -6.35 -23.10
C THR A 52 20.44 -7.34 -23.87
N GLY A 53 20.58 -8.57 -23.37
CA GLY A 53 21.31 -9.62 -24.09
C GLY A 53 20.64 -10.06 -25.40
N LEU A 54 19.32 -10.16 -25.42
CA LEU A 54 18.54 -10.47 -26.62
C LEU A 54 18.65 -9.35 -27.67
N LEU A 55 18.56 -8.09 -27.25
CA LEU A 55 18.77 -6.91 -28.10
C LEU A 55 20.21 -6.85 -28.64
N TRP A 56 21.20 -7.11 -27.79
CA TRP A 56 22.60 -7.16 -28.20
C TRP A 56 22.83 -8.22 -29.28
N ARG A 57 22.29 -9.43 -29.09
CA ARG A 57 22.34 -10.51 -30.09
C ARG A 57 21.66 -10.09 -31.38
N ALA A 58 20.50 -9.43 -31.29
CA ALA A 58 19.74 -9.02 -32.46
C ALA A 58 20.43 -7.94 -33.29
N LEU A 59 20.91 -6.90 -32.63
CA LEU A 59 21.63 -5.80 -33.24
C LEU A 59 22.95 -6.26 -33.86
N ARG A 60 23.70 -7.14 -33.19
CA ARG A 60 24.95 -7.73 -33.73
C ARG A 60 24.76 -8.49 -35.04
N ARG A 61 23.62 -9.16 -35.22
CA ARG A 61 23.33 -9.97 -36.42
C ARG A 61 22.67 -9.17 -37.54
N THR A 62 22.07 -8.03 -37.21
CA THR A 62 21.31 -7.20 -38.15
C THR A 62 22.12 -6.02 -38.67
N TRP A 63 22.87 -5.35 -37.77
CA TRP A 63 23.64 -4.14 -38.08
C TRP A 63 25.14 -4.39 -37.92
N ASN A 64 25.75 -4.91 -38.99
CA ASN A 64 27.19 -5.19 -39.02
C ASN A 64 28.07 -3.92 -38.97
N ALA A 65 27.50 -2.75 -39.28
CA ALA A 65 28.21 -1.47 -39.26
C ALA A 65 28.45 -0.91 -37.84
N LEU A 66 27.74 -1.43 -36.82
CA LEU A 66 27.89 -0.94 -35.46
C LEU A 66 29.11 -1.57 -34.79
N THR A 67 29.94 -0.72 -34.17
CA THR A 67 31.01 -1.19 -33.30
C THR A 67 30.43 -1.94 -32.09
N PRO A 68 31.22 -2.77 -31.40
CA PRO A 68 30.75 -3.50 -30.22
C PRO A 68 30.31 -2.55 -29.10
N ALA A 69 30.97 -1.39 -29.02
CA ALA A 69 30.59 -0.31 -28.14
C ALA A 69 29.20 0.25 -28.53
N GLY A 70 28.99 0.53 -29.82
CA GLY A 70 27.73 1.02 -30.38
C GLY A 70 26.56 0.06 -30.20
N VAL A 71 26.76 -1.25 -30.41
CA VAL A 71 25.72 -2.26 -30.14
C VAL A 71 25.35 -2.25 -28.66
N GLY A 72 26.33 -2.17 -27.76
CA GLY A 72 26.06 -2.08 -26.32
C GLY A 72 25.27 -0.85 -25.92
N ALA A 73 25.65 0.32 -26.45
CA ALA A 73 24.95 1.56 -26.18
C ALA A 73 23.50 1.50 -26.67
N LEU A 74 23.28 1.06 -27.91
CA LEU A 74 21.94 0.98 -28.48
C LEU A 74 21.06 -0.07 -27.78
N SER A 75 21.62 -1.23 -27.42
CA SER A 75 20.90 -2.26 -26.65
C SER A 75 20.46 -1.72 -25.29
N GLY A 76 21.36 -1.01 -24.60
CA GLY A 76 21.06 -0.43 -23.29
C GLY A 76 20.04 0.70 -23.37
N LEU A 77 20.13 1.57 -24.40
CA LEU A 77 19.15 2.63 -24.62
C LEU A 77 17.75 2.09 -24.91
N LEU A 78 17.64 1.07 -25.75
CA LEU A 78 16.36 0.43 -26.06
C LEU A 78 15.76 -0.27 -24.82
N ALA A 79 16.58 -0.98 -24.04
CA ALA A 79 16.13 -1.62 -22.81
C ALA A 79 15.70 -0.59 -21.74
N LEU A 80 16.43 0.51 -21.60
CA LEU A 80 16.09 1.58 -20.66
C LEU A 80 14.82 2.33 -21.06
N ALA A 81 14.64 2.60 -22.36
CA ALA A 81 13.40 3.18 -22.88
C ALA A 81 12.22 2.24 -22.61
N TYR A 82 12.42 0.93 -22.77
CA TYR A 82 11.41 -0.07 -22.44
C TYR A 82 11.09 -0.10 -20.93
N ALA A 83 12.09 -0.01 -20.06
CA ALA A 83 11.90 0.10 -18.60
C ALA A 83 11.04 1.30 -18.21
N ALA A 84 11.37 2.48 -18.77
CA ALA A 84 10.58 3.69 -18.53
C ALA A 84 9.14 3.55 -19.07
N SER A 85 8.94 2.88 -20.21
CA SER A 85 7.60 2.64 -20.76
C SER A 85 6.78 1.65 -19.92
N ASP A 86 7.43 0.67 -19.27
CA ASP A 86 6.76 -0.27 -18.40
C ASP A 86 6.22 0.43 -17.15
N GLU A 87 7.02 1.29 -16.52
CA GLU A 87 6.56 2.10 -15.38
C GLU A 87 5.43 3.05 -15.78
N PHE A 88 5.50 3.64 -16.98
CA PHE A 88 4.40 4.43 -17.52
C PHE A 88 3.12 3.60 -17.68
N HIS A 89 3.23 2.37 -18.19
CA HIS A 89 2.12 1.43 -18.30
C HIS A 89 1.53 1.06 -16.91
N GLN A 90 2.38 0.82 -15.91
CA GLN A 90 1.93 0.47 -14.56
C GLN A 90 1.07 1.56 -13.89
N MET A 91 1.15 2.82 -14.34
CA MET A 91 0.25 3.89 -13.89
C MET A 91 -1.23 3.61 -14.17
N PHE A 92 -1.52 2.78 -15.17
CA PHE A 92 -2.87 2.43 -15.58
C PHE A 92 -3.34 1.08 -15.02
N VAL A 93 -2.46 0.35 -14.32
CA VAL A 93 -2.78 -0.95 -13.72
C VAL A 93 -3.32 -0.72 -12.30
N PRO A 94 -4.56 -1.13 -11.98
CA PRO A 94 -5.12 -0.98 -10.64
C PRO A 94 -4.20 -1.62 -9.60
N ARG A 95 -3.97 -0.93 -8.47
CA ARG A 95 -3.07 -1.42 -7.41
C ARG A 95 -1.64 -1.68 -7.92
N ARG A 96 -1.16 -0.88 -8.88
CA ARG A 96 0.28 -0.67 -9.14
C ARG A 96 0.56 0.83 -9.22
N GLY A 97 1.78 1.21 -8.87
CA GLY A 97 2.23 2.59 -8.87
C GLY A 97 3.58 2.67 -9.57
N PRO A 98 3.80 3.66 -10.46
CA PRO A 98 5.08 3.84 -11.13
C PRO A 98 6.17 4.14 -10.12
N SER A 99 7.34 3.54 -10.30
CA SER A 99 8.47 3.58 -9.40
C SER A 99 9.74 3.89 -10.18
N ILE A 100 10.24 5.12 -10.00
CA ILE A 100 11.56 5.51 -10.53
C ILE A 100 12.65 4.57 -10.01
N HIS A 101 12.46 4.00 -8.81
CA HIS A 101 13.39 3.03 -8.25
C HIS A 101 13.47 1.75 -9.08
N ASP A 102 12.38 1.31 -9.70
CA ASP A 102 12.39 0.10 -10.52
C ASP A 102 13.15 0.34 -11.82
N VAL A 103 12.98 1.50 -12.49
CA VAL A 103 13.84 1.89 -13.64
C VAL A 103 15.33 1.91 -13.28
N VAL A 104 15.66 2.38 -12.07
CA VAL A 104 17.05 2.40 -11.59
C VAL A 104 17.58 0.98 -11.36
N ILE A 105 16.75 0.08 -10.82
CA ILE A 105 17.10 -1.32 -10.60
C ILE A 105 17.25 -2.06 -11.93
N ASP A 106 16.35 -1.85 -12.88
CA ASP A 106 16.42 -2.39 -14.24
C ASP A 106 17.73 -1.99 -14.92
N SER A 107 18.15 -0.73 -14.73
CA SER A 107 19.42 -0.20 -15.26
C SER A 107 20.64 -0.98 -14.77
N VAL A 108 20.60 -1.54 -13.55
CA VAL A 108 21.67 -2.41 -13.03
C VAL A 108 21.77 -3.69 -13.87
N GLY A 109 20.64 -4.32 -14.18
CA GLY A 109 20.57 -5.50 -15.04
C GLY A 109 21.09 -5.23 -16.46
N ILE A 110 20.66 -4.11 -17.06
CA ILE A 110 21.11 -3.66 -18.39
C ILE A 110 22.64 -3.56 -18.44
N ILE A 111 23.24 -2.93 -17.43
CA ILE A 111 24.69 -2.70 -17.39
C ILE A 111 25.45 -3.98 -17.11
N ALA A 112 24.96 -4.82 -16.22
CA ALA A 112 25.54 -6.14 -15.96
C ALA A 112 25.61 -6.97 -17.24
N ALA A 113 24.52 -7.02 -18.01
CA ALA A 113 24.48 -7.73 -19.30
C ALA A 113 25.50 -7.17 -20.31
N ILE A 114 25.56 -5.84 -20.49
CA ILE A 114 26.54 -5.20 -21.38
C ILE A 114 27.97 -5.54 -20.96
N TRP A 115 28.26 -5.51 -19.66
CA TRP A 115 29.59 -5.80 -19.14
C TRP A 115 30.01 -7.25 -19.37
N ILE A 116 29.12 -8.22 -19.11
CA ILE A 116 29.36 -9.65 -19.34
C ILE A 116 29.60 -9.90 -20.84
N LEU A 117 28.73 -9.38 -21.71
CA LEU A 117 28.79 -9.62 -23.16
C LEU A 117 29.99 -8.96 -23.84
N ARG A 118 30.52 -7.87 -23.26
CA ARG A 118 31.78 -7.25 -23.72
C ARG A 118 33.02 -8.08 -23.34
N ARG A 119 32.99 -8.80 -22.20
CA ARG A 119 34.12 -9.64 -21.74
C ARG A 119 34.31 -10.92 -22.53
N GLN A 120 33.26 -11.47 -23.14
CA GLN A 120 33.32 -12.72 -23.90
C GLN A 120 33.92 -12.57 -25.32
N ARG A 121 34.66 -11.48 -25.61
CA ARG A 121 35.29 -11.26 -26.93
C ARG A 121 36.79 -11.57 -26.93
N PRO A 122 37.35 -12.11 -28.05
CA PRO A 122 38.80 -12.26 -28.22
C PRO A 122 39.54 -10.93 -28.12
N ARG A 123 40.68 -10.93 -27.43
CA ARG A 123 41.54 -9.77 -27.13
C ARG A 123 42.01 -9.06 -28.41
N GLY A 124 41.64 -7.79 -28.59
CA GLY A 124 42.12 -6.96 -29.71
C GLY A 124 41.79 -5.46 -29.62
N GLU A 125 40.73 -5.05 -28.94
CA GLU A 125 40.40 -3.62 -28.75
C GLU A 125 40.83 -3.14 -27.35
N LYS A 126 41.58 -2.04 -27.29
CA LYS A 126 41.96 -1.41 -26.01
C LYS A 126 40.73 -0.87 -25.31
N LEU A 127 40.55 -1.34 -24.09
CA LEU A 127 39.47 -1.03 -23.17
C LEU A 127 39.43 0.48 -22.83
N VAL A 128 38.39 1.19 -23.26
CA VAL A 128 38.06 2.52 -22.69
C VAL A 128 36.64 2.52 -22.14
N PHE A 129 36.35 1.58 -21.24
CA PHE A 129 35.39 1.83 -20.17
C PHE A 129 36.21 1.97 -18.90
N ARG A 130 36.67 3.21 -18.63
CA ARG A 130 37.45 3.50 -17.43
C ARG A 130 36.63 3.09 -16.21
N ALA A 131 37.24 2.42 -15.23
CA ALA A 131 36.61 2.07 -13.95
C ALA A 131 35.93 3.28 -13.26
N LYS A 132 36.43 4.49 -13.57
CA LYS A 132 35.83 5.78 -13.19
C LYS A 132 34.39 5.95 -13.70
N ASN A 133 34.02 5.46 -14.88
CA ASN A 133 32.66 5.56 -15.43
C ASN A 133 31.69 4.58 -14.76
N LEU A 134 32.18 3.40 -14.35
CA LEU A 134 31.41 2.45 -13.54
C LEU A 134 31.19 3.01 -12.12
N LEU A 135 32.24 3.58 -11.51
CA LEU A 135 32.17 4.20 -10.18
C LEU A 135 31.29 5.45 -10.17
N VAL A 136 31.37 6.31 -11.20
CA VAL A 136 30.49 7.47 -11.35
C VAL A 136 29.05 7.03 -11.59
N PHE A 137 28.82 5.99 -12.38
CA PHE A 137 27.47 5.44 -12.58
C PHE A 137 26.90 4.81 -11.30
N LEU A 138 27.67 3.99 -10.59
CA LEU A 138 27.28 3.40 -9.30
C LEU A 138 27.02 4.48 -8.24
N ALA A 139 27.82 5.56 -8.25
CA ALA A 139 27.62 6.72 -7.38
C ALA A 139 26.35 7.51 -7.78
N VAL A 140 26.06 7.69 -9.07
CA VAL A 140 24.84 8.33 -9.56
C VAL A 140 23.59 7.49 -9.23
N VAL A 141 23.66 6.15 -9.33
CA VAL A 141 22.60 5.23 -8.89
C VAL A 141 22.41 5.28 -7.36
N ALA A 142 23.50 5.34 -6.58
CA ALA A 142 23.44 5.47 -5.13
C ALA A 142 22.87 6.84 -4.67
N VAL A 143 23.16 7.92 -5.41
CA VAL A 143 22.65 9.27 -5.13
C VAL A 143 21.20 9.44 -5.61
N ALA A 144 20.85 8.91 -6.79
CA ALA A 144 19.50 8.96 -7.33
C ALA A 144 18.51 8.05 -6.57
N SER A 145 19.01 7.04 -5.85
CA SER A 145 18.18 6.16 -5.02
C SER A 145 17.78 6.75 -3.67
N GLY A 146 18.16 8.00 -3.34
CA GLY A 146 17.77 8.64 -2.07
C GLY A 146 18.03 7.71 -0.89
N CYS A 147 19.20 7.08 -0.88
CA CYS A 147 19.48 5.81 -0.20
C CYS A 147 19.71 6.03 1.30
N GLY A 148 18.66 6.36 2.03
CA GLY A 148 18.68 6.46 3.48
C GLY A 148 17.29 6.26 4.07
N PRO A 149 17.19 5.73 5.30
CA PRO A 149 15.90 5.53 5.95
C PRO A 149 15.11 6.84 6.05
N GLU A 150 15.77 7.96 6.35
CA GLU A 150 15.12 9.27 6.44
C GLU A 150 14.48 9.74 5.13
N ALA A 151 15.16 9.54 4.00
CA ALA A 151 14.61 9.89 2.70
C ALA A 151 13.42 8.99 2.32
N ALA A 152 13.50 7.70 2.66
CA ALA A 152 12.45 6.73 2.40
C ALA A 152 11.18 7.03 3.20
N ILE A 153 11.27 7.23 4.53
CA ILE A 153 10.10 7.56 5.35
C ILE A 153 9.50 8.93 4.97
N LYS A 154 10.34 9.92 4.66
CA LYS A 154 9.89 11.23 4.17
C LYS A 154 9.20 11.14 2.81
N SER A 155 9.61 10.19 1.96
CA SER A 155 8.92 9.91 0.70
C SER A 155 7.52 9.34 0.95
N ALA A 156 7.39 8.35 1.85
CA ALA A 156 6.11 7.74 2.21
C ALA A 156 5.11 8.78 2.76
N ARG A 157 5.53 9.58 3.75
CA ARG A 157 4.72 10.66 4.33
C ARG A 157 4.28 11.70 3.29
N ARG A 158 5.15 12.03 2.32
CA ARG A 158 4.81 12.97 1.24
C ARG A 158 3.78 12.39 0.27
N SER A 159 3.85 11.11 -0.04
CA SER A 159 2.84 10.43 -0.87
C SER A 159 1.48 10.44 -0.19
N GLU A 160 1.47 10.19 1.14
CA GLU A 160 0.25 10.23 1.94
C GLU A 160 -0.36 11.64 1.97
N ALA A 161 0.45 12.66 2.25
CA ALA A 161 0.01 14.06 2.26
C ALA A 161 -0.50 14.56 0.88
N LYS A 162 -0.08 13.92 -0.22
CA LYS A 162 -0.56 14.21 -1.57
C LYS A 162 -1.85 13.47 -1.94
N GLY A 163 -2.45 12.72 -1.02
CA GLY A 163 -3.65 11.93 -1.30
C GLY A 163 -3.37 10.77 -2.26
N LYS A 164 -2.16 10.20 -2.23
CA LYS A 164 -1.80 9.00 -3.01
C LYS A 164 -1.72 7.78 -2.08
N PRO A 165 -2.86 7.23 -1.62
CA PRO A 165 -2.89 6.25 -0.55
C PRO A 165 -2.15 4.96 -0.93
N TYR A 166 -2.29 4.49 -2.17
CA TYR A 166 -1.62 3.25 -2.61
C TYR A 166 -0.10 3.38 -2.64
N ASP A 167 0.41 4.48 -3.21
CA ASP A 167 1.83 4.79 -3.27
C ASP A 167 2.44 4.97 -1.87
N ALA A 168 1.73 5.64 -0.97
CA ALA A 168 2.12 5.78 0.43
C ALA A 168 2.15 4.42 1.14
N TRP A 169 1.10 3.61 0.96
CA TRP A 169 0.94 2.28 1.54
C TRP A 169 2.09 1.35 1.13
N GLN A 170 2.46 1.34 -0.15
CA GLN A 170 3.63 0.58 -0.63
C GLN A 170 4.94 1.06 0.01
N LYS A 171 5.19 2.38 0.01
CA LYS A 171 6.42 2.95 0.58
C LYS A 171 6.58 2.70 2.07
N TYR A 172 5.49 2.76 2.84
CA TYR A 172 5.52 2.44 4.27
C TYR A 172 5.85 0.97 4.52
N GLN A 173 5.26 0.04 3.76
CA GLN A 173 5.59 -1.38 3.84
C GLN A 173 7.06 -1.65 3.49
N GLU A 174 7.53 -1.07 2.38
CA GLU A 174 8.93 -1.20 1.95
C GLU A 174 9.89 -0.66 3.01
N PHE A 175 9.56 0.48 3.60
CA PHE A 175 10.35 1.08 4.68
C PHE A 175 10.44 0.14 5.89
N ALA A 176 9.30 -0.35 6.39
CA ALA A 176 9.26 -1.24 7.54
C ALA A 176 9.96 -2.58 7.29
N ALA A 177 9.88 -3.12 6.07
CA ALA A 177 10.56 -4.34 5.68
C ALA A 177 12.08 -4.15 5.61
N ARG A 178 12.54 -3.01 5.08
CA ARG A 178 13.97 -2.72 4.85
C ARG A 178 14.68 -2.23 6.10
N TYR A 179 13.99 -1.50 6.97
CA TYR A 179 14.57 -0.86 8.15
C TYR A 179 13.81 -1.22 9.44
N PRO A 180 13.67 -2.51 9.80
CA PRO A 180 12.85 -2.94 10.93
C PRO A 180 13.36 -2.46 12.30
N LYS A 181 14.65 -2.09 12.42
CA LYS A 181 15.21 -1.54 13.67
C LYS A 181 15.15 0.00 13.75
N HIS A 182 14.62 0.66 12.73
CA HIS A 182 14.56 2.12 12.70
C HIS A 182 13.44 2.64 13.60
N ALA A 183 13.63 3.81 14.22
CA ALA A 183 12.64 4.41 15.12
C ALA A 183 11.28 4.66 14.46
N ALA A 184 11.26 4.87 13.14
CA ALA A 184 10.05 5.10 12.34
C ALA A 184 9.40 3.80 11.79
N ALA A 185 9.96 2.61 12.07
CA ALA A 185 9.39 1.35 11.62
C ALA A 185 7.97 1.08 12.18
N PRO A 186 7.68 1.29 13.49
CA PRO A 186 6.32 1.12 14.02
C PRO A 186 5.32 2.11 13.42
N GLU A 187 5.73 3.37 13.21
CA GLU A 187 4.93 4.36 12.48
C GLU A 187 4.57 3.86 11.08
N ALA A 188 5.57 3.42 10.32
CA ALA A 188 5.36 2.99 8.95
C ALA A 188 4.37 1.81 8.86
N LEU A 189 4.52 0.81 9.73
CA LEU A 189 3.57 -0.30 9.80
C LEU A 189 2.17 0.16 10.20
N PHE A 190 2.05 0.99 11.23
CA PHE A 190 0.76 1.52 11.65
C PHE A 190 0.07 2.29 10.51
N ARG A 191 0.80 3.18 9.82
CA ARG A 191 0.27 3.96 8.69
C ARG A 191 -0.09 3.07 7.50
N ALA A 192 0.65 1.99 7.26
CA ALA A 192 0.27 1.00 6.26
C ALA A 192 -1.07 0.31 6.63
N GLY A 193 -1.26 -0.07 7.90
CA GLY A 193 -2.55 -0.60 8.38
C GLY A 193 -3.69 0.41 8.22
N TRP A 194 -3.46 1.66 8.65
CA TRP A 194 -4.44 2.74 8.56
C TRP A 194 -4.88 3.01 7.12
N LEU A 195 -3.94 3.06 6.16
CA LEU A 195 -4.27 3.26 4.75
C LEU A 195 -5.01 2.05 4.16
N ALA A 196 -4.66 0.83 4.59
CA ALA A 196 -5.38 -0.37 4.17
C ALA A 196 -6.85 -0.35 4.62
N GLU A 197 -7.11 0.05 5.86
CA GLU A 197 -8.47 0.20 6.38
C GLU A 197 -9.22 1.37 5.71
N THR A 198 -8.67 2.58 5.82
CA THR A 198 -9.41 3.82 5.48
C THR A 198 -9.46 4.12 3.99
N SER A 199 -8.47 3.69 3.21
CA SER A 199 -8.38 4.02 1.79
C SER A 199 -8.60 2.82 0.87
N LEU A 200 -8.26 1.61 1.31
CA LEU A 200 -8.44 0.38 0.51
C LEU A 200 -9.66 -0.44 0.94
N GLY A 201 -10.27 -0.13 2.08
CA GLY A 201 -11.42 -0.86 2.63
C GLY A 201 -11.09 -2.29 3.08
N ASP A 202 -9.80 -2.61 3.24
CA ASP A 202 -9.34 -3.98 3.53
C ASP A 202 -8.92 -4.10 4.99
N CYS A 203 -9.92 -4.26 5.84
CA CYS A 203 -9.72 -4.40 7.27
C CYS A 203 -8.92 -5.67 7.64
N ALA A 204 -9.09 -6.77 6.89
CA ALA A 204 -8.34 -8.00 7.13
C ALA A 204 -6.84 -7.75 6.96
N VAL A 205 -6.46 -7.06 5.87
CA VAL A 205 -5.07 -6.64 5.63
C VAL A 205 -4.62 -5.64 6.70
N ALA A 206 -5.45 -4.65 7.07
CA ALA A 206 -5.10 -3.67 8.10
C ALA A 206 -4.73 -4.31 9.43
N LYS A 207 -5.51 -5.30 9.90
CA LYS A 207 -5.24 -6.04 11.14
C LYS A 207 -3.88 -6.71 11.14
N THR A 208 -3.41 -7.25 10.01
CA THR A 208 -2.08 -7.87 9.94
C THR A 208 -0.96 -6.86 10.24
N PHE A 209 -1.12 -5.60 9.86
CA PHE A 209 -0.15 -4.55 10.17
C PHE A 209 -0.21 -4.14 11.64
N TYR A 210 -1.41 -3.94 12.18
CA TYR A 210 -1.59 -3.55 13.58
C TYR A 210 -1.06 -4.59 14.55
N GLN A 211 -1.42 -5.86 14.36
CA GLN A 211 -0.93 -6.99 15.15
C GLN A 211 0.59 -7.10 15.10
N ARG A 212 1.19 -6.76 13.95
CA ARG A 212 2.65 -6.74 13.82
C ARG A 212 3.29 -5.59 14.59
N VAL A 213 2.66 -4.41 14.63
CA VAL A 213 3.12 -3.30 15.49
C VAL A 213 3.07 -3.71 16.96
N GLU A 214 1.98 -4.32 17.40
CA GLU A 214 1.81 -4.79 18.78
C GLU A 214 2.86 -5.85 19.16
N HIS A 215 3.07 -6.84 18.29
CA HIS A 215 4.00 -7.94 18.54
C HIS A 215 5.47 -7.50 18.45
N ASP A 216 5.87 -6.89 17.33
CA ASP A 216 7.28 -6.59 17.05
C ASP A 216 7.75 -5.28 17.74
N TYR A 217 6.81 -4.38 18.10
CA TYR A 217 7.10 -3.03 18.60
C TYR A 217 6.23 -2.64 19.80
N ALA A 218 5.97 -3.58 20.72
CA ALA A 218 5.10 -3.38 21.89
C ALA A 218 5.38 -2.12 22.73
N SER A 219 6.65 -1.70 22.81
CA SER A 219 7.06 -0.52 23.58
C SER A 219 7.01 0.80 22.79
N SER A 220 6.52 0.78 21.55
CA SER A 220 6.48 1.97 20.69
C SER A 220 5.29 2.88 21.03
N ASP A 221 5.57 4.13 21.35
CA ASP A 221 4.57 5.15 21.70
C ASP A 221 4.49 6.20 20.58
N PRO A 222 3.30 6.57 20.07
CA PRO A 222 1.97 6.05 20.41
C PRO A 222 1.55 4.78 19.64
N TRP A 223 2.43 4.28 18.75
CA TRP A 223 2.05 3.34 17.69
C TRP A 223 1.48 2.01 18.17
N ALA A 224 2.03 1.41 19.23
CA ALA A 224 1.50 0.14 19.74
C ALA A 224 0.10 0.28 20.34
N ALA A 225 -0.16 1.38 21.05
CA ALA A 225 -1.47 1.67 21.63
C ALA A 225 -2.52 1.97 20.54
N MET A 226 -2.13 2.76 19.53
CA MET A 226 -3.00 3.00 18.37
C MET A 226 -3.28 1.72 17.60
N ALA A 227 -2.26 0.89 17.35
CA ALA A 227 -2.40 -0.38 16.65
C ALA A 227 -3.40 -1.30 17.35
N SER A 228 -3.25 -1.49 18.67
CA SER A 228 -4.16 -2.29 19.48
C SER A 228 -5.60 -1.77 19.41
N PHE A 229 -5.78 -0.46 19.58
CA PHE A 229 -7.11 0.14 19.49
C PHE A 229 -7.74 -0.06 18.11
N ASN A 230 -6.98 0.18 17.03
CA ASN A 230 -7.46 0.02 15.66
C ASN A 230 -7.71 -1.46 15.29
N ALA A 231 -6.88 -2.40 15.77
CA ALA A 231 -7.09 -3.83 15.53
C ALA A 231 -8.42 -4.32 16.10
N ASP A 232 -8.76 -3.86 17.31
CA ASP A 232 -10.02 -4.17 18.00
C ASP A 232 -11.23 -3.51 17.33
N ASN A 233 -11.04 -2.29 16.83
CA ASN A 233 -12.11 -1.49 16.26
C ASN A 233 -12.26 -1.61 14.74
N CYS A 234 -11.44 -2.40 14.05
CA CYS A 234 -11.54 -2.58 12.61
C CYS A 234 -12.49 -3.76 12.30
N PRO A 235 -13.51 -3.58 11.44
CA PRO A 235 -13.95 -2.32 10.82
C PRO A 235 -14.71 -1.44 11.82
N ASP A 236 -14.51 -0.12 11.74
CA ASP A 236 -15.10 0.79 12.72
C ASP A 236 -16.60 1.03 12.47
N PHE A 237 -17.44 0.26 13.16
CA PHE A 237 -18.89 0.36 13.11
C PHE A 237 -19.47 1.59 13.83
N PHE A 238 -18.65 2.32 14.61
CA PHE A 238 -19.10 3.49 15.36
C PHE A 238 -18.00 4.56 15.37
N PRO A 239 -17.74 5.21 14.24
CA PRO A 239 -16.54 6.01 14.08
C PRO A 239 -16.68 7.37 14.77
N LEU A 240 -15.90 7.56 15.83
CA LEU A 240 -15.90 8.77 16.65
C LEU A 240 -14.94 9.83 16.10
N VAL A 241 -14.87 10.00 14.79
CA VAL A 241 -14.03 11.03 14.14
C VAL A 241 -14.90 12.21 13.73
N PRO A 242 -14.54 13.47 14.06
CA PRO A 242 -15.36 14.63 13.73
C PRO A 242 -15.69 14.71 12.24
N GLY A 243 -16.96 14.97 11.92
CA GLY A 243 -17.47 15.03 10.55
C GLY A 243 -17.93 13.69 9.98
N ASN A 244 -17.58 12.56 10.60
CA ASN A 244 -18.18 11.28 10.21
C ASN A 244 -19.67 11.26 10.51
N ALA A 245 -20.41 10.63 9.61
CA ALA A 245 -21.86 10.52 9.68
C ALA A 245 -22.29 9.11 9.27
N TRP A 246 -23.37 8.63 9.87
CA TRP A 246 -24.00 7.37 9.51
C TRP A 246 -25.50 7.43 9.81
N VAL A 247 -26.23 6.46 9.25
CA VAL A 247 -27.69 6.36 9.42
C VAL A 247 -28.03 4.99 10.00
N GLU A 248 -28.76 5.00 11.11
CA GLU A 248 -29.39 3.80 11.67
C GLU A 248 -30.86 3.79 11.23
N GLY A 249 -31.30 2.74 10.55
CA GLY A 249 -32.67 2.62 10.03
C GLY A 249 -33.39 1.37 10.55
N ASP A 250 -34.73 1.41 10.57
CA ASP A 250 -35.51 0.20 10.79
C ASP A 250 -35.27 -0.82 9.67
N SER A 251 -35.17 -2.10 10.03
CA SER A 251 -34.82 -3.17 9.09
C SER A 251 -35.92 -3.49 8.09
N GLU A 252 -37.20 -3.22 8.43
CA GLU A 252 -38.34 -3.55 7.59
C GLU A 252 -38.45 -2.64 6.37
N SER A 253 -38.26 -1.33 6.57
CA SER A 253 -38.36 -0.33 5.50
C SER A 253 -37.00 0.20 5.02
N GLY A 254 -35.91 -0.21 5.68
CA GLY A 254 -34.56 0.29 5.42
C GLY A 254 -34.37 1.74 5.85
N GLY A 255 -35.07 2.18 6.90
CA GLY A 255 -35.01 3.55 7.42
C GLY A 255 -35.98 4.55 6.79
N LYS A 256 -36.90 4.11 5.91
CA LYS A 256 -37.92 4.99 5.32
C LYS A 256 -38.97 5.40 6.34
N ASN A 257 -39.34 4.50 7.25
CA ASN A 257 -40.36 4.73 8.26
C ASN A 257 -39.75 5.34 9.53
N ALA A 258 -38.59 4.84 9.96
CA ALA A 258 -37.88 5.37 11.12
C ALA A 258 -36.36 5.32 10.89
N ARG A 259 -35.69 6.45 11.08
CA ARG A 259 -34.22 6.50 11.03
C ARG A 259 -33.64 7.50 12.03
N ILE A 260 -32.38 7.28 12.34
CA ILE A 260 -31.55 8.16 13.15
C ILE A 260 -30.37 8.55 12.28
N GLU A 261 -30.25 9.84 11.99
CA GLU A 261 -29.08 10.40 11.32
C GLU A 261 -28.11 10.86 12.41
N SER A 262 -26.94 10.22 12.46
CA SER A 262 -25.93 10.44 13.50
C SER A 262 -24.72 11.15 12.88
N THR A 263 -24.23 12.19 13.52
CA THR A 263 -23.01 12.90 13.13
C THR A 263 -22.09 13.07 14.33
N CYS A 264 -20.80 12.78 14.15
CA CYS A 264 -19.80 13.04 15.16
C CYS A 264 -19.40 14.51 15.12
N ARG A 265 -19.86 15.31 16.09
CA ARG A 265 -19.62 16.76 16.13
C ARG A 265 -18.23 17.09 16.66
N ALA A 266 -17.85 16.44 17.74
CA ALA A 266 -16.59 16.68 18.43
C ALA A 266 -16.10 15.37 19.03
N SER A 267 -14.78 15.23 19.13
CA SER A 267 -14.15 14.01 19.62
C SER A 267 -12.99 14.35 20.55
N THR A 268 -12.77 13.47 21.50
CA THR A 268 -11.64 13.51 22.42
C THR A 268 -11.08 12.10 22.60
N GLY A 269 -9.97 11.99 23.29
CA GLY A 269 -9.33 10.71 23.55
C GLY A 269 -8.11 10.90 24.44
N THR A 270 -7.28 9.87 24.50
CA THR A 270 -5.98 9.98 25.16
C THR A 270 -4.95 10.51 24.17
N ALA A 271 -3.80 10.97 24.67
CA ALA A 271 -2.67 11.34 23.80
C ALA A 271 -2.21 10.17 22.90
N LYS A 272 -2.46 8.92 23.34
CA LYS A 272 -2.08 7.70 22.62
C LYS A 272 -3.14 7.24 21.64
N VAL A 273 -4.40 7.32 22.04
CA VAL A 273 -5.55 6.89 21.23
C VAL A 273 -6.47 8.10 21.07
N PRO A 274 -6.22 8.93 20.04
CA PRO A 274 -7.12 10.03 19.72
C PRO A 274 -8.46 9.46 19.26
N PHE A 275 -9.54 10.21 19.46
CA PHE A 275 -10.88 9.86 18.99
C PHE A 275 -11.47 8.59 19.61
N SER A 276 -11.04 8.21 20.82
CA SER A 276 -11.66 7.11 21.57
C SER A 276 -13.00 7.51 22.21
N SER A 277 -13.41 8.77 22.11
CA SER A 277 -14.68 9.27 22.63
C SER A 277 -15.17 10.47 21.83
N GLY A 278 -16.46 10.75 21.83
CA GLY A 278 -17.00 11.87 21.08
C GLY A 278 -18.46 12.19 21.40
N VAL A 279 -18.87 13.39 21.01
CA VAL A 279 -20.25 13.86 21.10
C VAL A 279 -20.93 13.61 19.77
N ILE A 280 -21.94 12.75 19.79
CA ILE A 280 -22.75 12.43 18.63
C ILE A 280 -24.04 13.24 18.70
N VAL A 281 -24.32 13.97 17.62
CA VAL A 281 -25.61 14.61 17.40
C VAL A 281 -26.48 13.61 16.63
N ARG A 282 -27.63 13.26 17.20
CA ARG A 282 -28.56 12.27 16.66
C ARG A 282 -29.90 12.95 16.35
N ASP A 283 -30.25 12.98 15.08
CA ASP A 283 -31.51 13.48 14.57
C ASP A 283 -32.46 12.31 14.29
N TYR A 284 -33.63 12.30 14.93
CA TYR A 284 -34.61 11.21 14.84
C TYR A 284 -35.75 11.60 13.90
N PHE A 285 -36.06 10.71 12.97
CA PHE A 285 -37.07 10.91 11.95
C PHE A 285 -38.16 9.84 12.01
N GLY A 286 -39.41 10.28 11.84
CA GLY A 286 -40.56 9.44 11.51
C GLY A 286 -41.04 9.79 10.10
N GLY A 287 -40.88 8.88 9.16
CA GLY A 287 -41.02 9.19 7.73
C GLY A 287 -40.04 10.29 7.30
N SER A 288 -40.58 11.35 6.68
CA SER A 288 -39.79 12.52 6.26
C SER A 288 -39.61 13.58 7.36
N SER A 289 -40.27 13.44 8.52
CA SER A 289 -40.34 14.48 9.54
C SER A 289 -39.35 14.23 10.69
N LYS A 290 -38.47 15.20 10.95
CA LYS A 290 -37.61 15.21 12.15
C LYS A 290 -38.44 15.58 13.37
N PHE A 291 -38.39 14.79 14.43
CA PHE A 291 -39.18 15.03 15.65
C PHE A 291 -38.34 15.18 16.93
N LYS A 292 -37.04 14.82 16.89
CA LYS A 292 -36.14 14.93 18.06
C LYS A 292 -34.70 15.10 17.60
N THR A 293 -33.94 15.89 18.34
CA THR A 293 -32.48 15.97 18.25
C THR A 293 -31.91 15.72 19.64
N THR A 294 -30.88 14.90 19.74
CA THR A 294 -30.13 14.70 21.00
C THR A 294 -28.65 14.84 20.76
N GLU A 295 -27.95 15.39 21.75
CA GLU A 295 -26.49 15.33 21.81
C GLU A 295 -26.12 14.38 22.94
N THR A 296 -25.25 13.41 22.67
CA THR A 296 -24.88 12.42 23.68
C THR A 296 -23.42 12.07 23.55
N PHE A 297 -22.76 11.86 24.69
CA PHE A 297 -21.36 11.49 24.74
C PHE A 297 -21.23 9.98 24.59
N TYR A 298 -20.31 9.54 23.75
CA TYR A 298 -19.98 8.14 23.53
C TYR A 298 -18.49 7.92 23.77
N ALA A 299 -18.13 6.77 24.34
CA ALA A 299 -16.77 6.36 24.55
C ALA A 299 -16.56 4.92 24.10
N LYS A 300 -15.36 4.64 23.59
CA LYS A 300 -14.89 3.30 23.24
C LYS A 300 -13.97 2.77 24.33
N GLU A 301 -14.28 1.58 24.80
CA GLU A 301 -13.43 0.81 25.72
C GLU A 301 -13.12 -0.52 25.04
N GLY A 302 -11.91 -0.64 24.50
CA GLY A 302 -11.57 -1.70 23.54
C GLY A 302 -12.47 -1.61 22.30
N ALA A 303 -13.13 -2.72 21.96
CA ALA A 303 -14.11 -2.80 20.88
C ALA A 303 -15.56 -2.47 21.31
N SER A 304 -15.79 -2.15 22.58
CA SER A 304 -17.14 -1.84 23.08
C SER A 304 -17.44 -0.35 23.05
N VAL A 305 -18.69 0.01 22.76
CA VAL A 305 -19.16 1.40 22.70
C VAL A 305 -20.14 1.65 23.84
N TRP A 306 -19.87 2.70 24.60
CA TRP A 306 -20.66 3.14 25.75
C TRP A 306 -21.27 4.50 25.48
N GLU A 307 -22.55 4.67 25.82
CA GLU A 307 -23.25 5.94 25.83
C GLU A 307 -23.28 6.49 27.25
N HIS A 308 -22.95 7.77 27.40
CA HIS A 308 -23.04 8.50 28.66
C HIS A 308 -24.08 9.62 28.50
N SER A 309 -25.11 9.56 29.33
CA SER A 309 -26.17 10.56 29.41
C SER A 309 -26.18 11.18 30.80
N ASP A 310 -26.59 12.45 30.88
CA ASP A 310 -26.56 13.21 32.13
C ASP A 310 -27.35 12.52 33.24
N GLY A 311 -26.67 12.30 34.38
CA GLY A 311 -27.28 11.76 35.60
C GLY A 311 -27.62 10.26 35.56
N SER A 312 -27.22 9.52 34.52
CA SER A 312 -27.47 8.07 34.39
C SER A 312 -26.16 7.27 34.32
N ALA A 313 -26.22 5.99 34.70
CA ALA A 313 -25.10 5.07 34.51
C ALA A 313 -24.79 4.89 33.01
N PRO A 314 -23.51 4.70 32.62
CA PRO A 314 -23.14 4.45 31.24
C PRO A 314 -23.86 3.22 30.67
N ARG A 315 -24.33 3.34 29.43
CA ARG A 315 -25.11 2.33 28.76
C ARG A 315 -24.28 1.64 27.68
N LEU A 316 -24.21 0.31 27.69
CA LEU A 316 -23.53 -0.45 26.64
C LEU A 316 -24.36 -0.44 25.35
N VAL A 317 -23.84 0.25 24.33
CA VAL A 317 -24.51 0.40 23.02
C VAL A 317 -24.06 -0.67 22.03
N ILE A 318 -22.77 -1.00 22.01
CA ILE A 318 -22.23 -2.08 21.20
C ILE A 318 -21.29 -2.90 22.08
N LYS A 319 -21.53 -4.20 22.17
CA LYS A 319 -20.62 -5.13 22.84
C LYS A 319 -19.57 -5.60 21.83
N GLY A 320 -18.30 -5.32 22.12
CA GLY A 320 -17.17 -5.82 21.35
C GLY A 320 -16.69 -7.21 21.81
N PRO A 321 -15.98 -7.96 20.94
CA PRO A 321 -15.82 -7.71 19.50
C PRO A 321 -17.14 -7.91 18.74
N VAL A 322 -17.31 -7.21 17.61
CA VAL A 322 -18.55 -7.26 16.81
C VAL A 322 -18.60 -8.56 16.00
N GLU A 323 -19.01 -9.63 16.66
CA GLU A 323 -19.13 -10.97 16.08
C GLU A 323 -20.60 -11.39 16.00
N THR A 324 -20.98 -12.03 14.89
CA THR A 324 -22.34 -12.55 14.69
C THR A 324 -22.73 -13.53 15.79
N GLY A 325 -23.93 -13.35 16.37
CA GLY A 325 -24.44 -14.11 17.50
C GLY A 325 -24.08 -13.52 18.88
N THR A 326 -23.25 -12.48 18.94
CA THR A 326 -22.96 -11.77 20.18
C THR A 326 -24.22 -11.08 20.70
N THR A 327 -24.54 -11.32 21.98
CA THR A 327 -25.72 -10.74 22.64
C THR A 327 -25.34 -10.02 23.93
N TRP A 328 -26.14 -8.99 24.26
CA TRP A 328 -26.05 -8.29 25.54
C TRP A 328 -27.42 -7.72 25.94
N MET A 329 -27.54 -7.34 27.21
CA MET A 329 -28.70 -6.65 27.75
C MET A 329 -28.33 -5.21 28.03
N SER A 330 -29.24 -4.27 27.73
CA SER A 330 -29.06 -2.87 28.09
C SER A 330 -30.40 -2.19 28.38
N ASP A 331 -30.39 -1.22 29.29
CA ASP A 331 -31.57 -0.44 29.66
C ASP A 331 -31.68 0.83 28.81
N VAL A 332 -32.83 1.01 28.15
CA VAL A 332 -33.13 2.17 27.30
C VAL A 332 -34.44 2.77 27.77
N GLY A 333 -34.39 3.99 28.33
CA GLY A 333 -35.59 4.68 28.82
C GLY A 333 -36.33 3.91 29.91
N GLY A 334 -35.61 3.26 30.82
CA GLY A 334 -36.19 2.48 31.93
C GLY A 334 -36.76 1.12 31.53
N ARG A 335 -36.55 0.68 30.29
CA ARG A 335 -36.92 -0.66 29.81
C ARG A 335 -35.69 -1.45 29.42
N ARG A 336 -35.70 -2.74 29.72
CA ARG A 336 -34.59 -3.64 29.43
C ARG A 336 -34.75 -4.27 28.06
N PHE A 337 -33.74 -4.11 27.21
CA PHE A 337 -33.71 -4.67 25.86
C PHE A 337 -32.58 -5.69 25.72
N ARG A 338 -32.84 -6.74 24.93
CA ARG A 338 -31.81 -7.68 24.45
C ARG A 338 -31.37 -7.22 23.08
N PHE A 339 -30.07 -7.12 22.90
CA PHE A 339 -29.43 -6.82 21.63
C PHE A 339 -28.70 -8.05 21.13
N GLU A 340 -28.65 -8.20 19.81
CA GLU A 340 -27.98 -9.29 19.11
C GLU A 340 -27.33 -8.76 17.84
N ILE A 341 -26.08 -9.13 17.60
CA ILE A 341 -25.43 -8.92 16.31
C ILE A 341 -25.91 -10.03 15.38
N VAL A 342 -26.91 -9.73 14.56
CA VAL A 342 -27.52 -10.68 13.61
C VAL A 342 -26.61 -10.93 12.40
N SER A 343 -25.85 -9.91 12.01
CA SER A 343 -24.86 -9.99 10.94
C SER A 343 -23.81 -8.90 11.10
N SER A 344 -22.57 -9.20 10.75
CA SER A 344 -21.48 -8.25 10.68
C SER A 344 -20.82 -8.33 9.30
N SER A 345 -21.11 -7.35 8.44
CA SER A 345 -20.42 -7.17 7.17
C SER A 345 -19.96 -5.72 7.07
N ALA A 346 -18.66 -5.51 6.95
CA ALA A 346 -18.15 -4.23 6.51
C ALA A 346 -17.80 -4.33 5.04
N THR A 347 -18.63 -3.70 4.22
CA THR A 347 -18.22 -3.26 2.90
C THR A 347 -17.90 -1.79 3.08
N ILE A 348 -16.61 -1.46 3.19
CA ILE A 348 -16.16 -0.07 3.15
C ILE A 348 -16.24 0.41 1.71
#